data_AF-A0A2A4TJF6-F1
#
_entry.id   AF-A0A2A4TJF6-F1
#
_cell.length_a   1.000
_cell.length_b   1.000
_cell.length_c   1.000
_cell.angle_alpha   90.00
_cell.angle_beta   90.00
_cell.angle_gamma   90.00
#
_symmetry.space_group_name_H-M   'P 1'
#
loop_
_entity.id
_entity.type
_entity.pdbx_description
1 polymer ?
#
loop_
_entity_poly.entity_id
_entity_poly.type
_entity_poly.pdbx_seq_one_letter_code
_entity_poly.pdbx_strand_id
1 'polypeptide(L)'
;MGISASKGGGEENEFIVLEGIDVDVIFEKYYQLKSELNGNYSAIYNKGDGSIGTITVATSDELPGTLTITHIDEINGIISGTFEFTVLDDDNNEIKITNGRFDLKYTN
;
A
#
# COMPACT_ATOMS: atom_id res chain seq x y z
N MET A 1 8.99 -6.49 0.17
CA MET A 1 7.64 -7.09 -0.01
C MET A 1 6.81 -6.15 -0.86
N GLY A 2 5.91 -6.64 -1.72
CA GLY A 2 5.02 -5.78 -2.52
C GLY A 2 3.62 -6.38 -2.62
N ILE A 3 2.60 -5.57 -2.36
CA ILE A 3 1.18 -5.88 -2.50
C ILE A 3 0.59 -4.83 -3.43
N SER A 4 -0.05 -5.24 -4.51
CA SER A 4 -0.68 -4.29 -5.44
C SER A 4 -2.10 -4.67 -5.74
N ALA A 5 -2.97 -3.67 -5.86
CA ALA A 5 -4.34 -3.82 -6.33
C ALA A 5 -4.65 -2.74 -7.35
N SER A 6 -5.49 -3.06 -8.33
CA SER A 6 -5.99 -2.10 -9.31
C SER A 6 -7.49 -2.18 -9.45
N LYS A 7 -8.12 -1.06 -9.81
CA LYS A 7 -9.55 -0.98 -10.12
C LYS A 7 -9.76 -0.04 -11.29
N GLY A 8 -10.74 -0.35 -12.13
CA GLY A 8 -11.09 0.47 -13.29
C GLY A 8 -10.36 0.00 -14.54
N GLY A 9 -10.07 0.93 -15.44
CA GLY A 9 -9.40 0.70 -16.72
C GLY A 9 -9.41 1.94 -17.59
N GLY A 10 -8.43 2.08 -18.49
CA GLY A 10 -8.21 3.32 -19.23
C GLY A 10 -7.93 4.48 -18.27
N GLU A 11 -8.40 5.69 -18.58
CA GLU A 11 -8.14 6.92 -17.82
C GLU A 11 -8.63 6.90 -16.36
N GLU A 12 -9.53 5.97 -16.01
CA GLU A 12 -10.06 5.81 -14.65
C GLU A 12 -9.37 4.66 -13.88
N ASN A 13 -8.23 4.18 -14.35
CA ASN A 13 -7.51 3.13 -13.63
C ASN A 13 -6.86 3.69 -12.36
N GLU A 14 -7.12 3.02 -11.25
CA GLU A 14 -6.56 3.34 -9.95
C GLU A 14 -5.73 2.17 -9.47
N PHE A 15 -4.54 2.46 -8.93
CA PHE A 15 -3.63 1.48 -8.38
C PHE A 15 -3.26 1.85 -6.96
N ILE A 16 -3.24 0.84 -6.10
CA ILE A 16 -2.66 0.93 -4.77
C ILE A 16 -1.51 -0.06 -4.72
N VAL A 17 -0.35 0.41 -4.28
CA VAL A 17 0.81 -0.42 -3.96
C VAL A 17 1.13 -0.23 -2.49
N LEU A 18 1.24 -1.32 -1.74
CA LEU A 18 1.87 -1.34 -0.43
C LEU A 18 3.21 -2.05 -0.59
N GLU A 19 4.28 -1.43 -0.12
CA GLU A 19 5.61 -2.00 -0.26
C GLU A 19 6.44 -1.84 1.00
N GLY A 20 7.51 -2.62 1.08
CA GLY A 20 8.54 -2.50 2.10
C GLY A 20 9.91 -2.66 1.44
N ILE A 21 10.73 -1.63 1.57
CA ILE A 21 12.08 -1.54 0.98
C ILE A 21 13.09 -1.92 2.05
N ASP A 22 13.88 -2.98 1.83
CA ASP A 22 14.89 -3.46 2.79
C ASP A 22 14.36 -3.59 4.23
N VAL A 23 13.15 -4.13 4.37
CA VAL A 23 12.49 -4.35 5.65
C VAL A 23 12.83 -5.73 6.21
N ASP A 24 12.92 -5.81 7.54
CA ASP A 24 13.05 -7.06 8.27
C ASP A 24 11.85 -8.00 8.03
N VAL A 25 12.01 -9.24 8.50
CA VAL A 25 10.94 -10.26 8.55
C VAL A 25 9.63 -9.67 9.06
N ILE A 26 8.55 -9.99 8.36
CA ILE A 26 7.21 -9.53 8.69
C ILE A 26 6.56 -10.44 9.75
N PHE A 27 5.92 -9.80 10.72
CA PHE A 27 5.15 -10.40 11.81
C PHE A 27 3.70 -9.91 11.80
N GLU A 28 2.80 -10.70 12.40
CA GLU A 28 1.44 -10.31 12.72
C GLU A 28 1.42 -9.17 13.75
N LYS A 29 1.46 -7.93 13.27
CA LYS A 29 1.42 -6.71 14.08
C LYS A 29 1.03 -5.50 13.24
N TYR A 30 1.04 -4.37 13.90
CA TYR A 30 0.90 -3.05 13.32
C TYR A 30 2.24 -2.51 12.76
N TYR A 31 2.16 -1.87 11.61
CA TYR A 31 3.22 -1.12 10.94
C TYR A 31 2.68 0.25 10.49
N GLN A 32 3.58 1.23 10.43
CA GLN A 32 3.29 2.51 9.78
C GLN A 32 3.68 2.46 8.30
N LEU A 33 2.83 3.01 7.45
CA LEU A 33 3.15 3.30 6.05
C LEU A 33 3.70 4.72 6.00
N LYS A 34 5.00 4.87 5.83
CA LYS A 34 5.74 6.14 5.88
C LYS A 34 6.29 6.48 4.48
N SER A 35 7.33 7.32 4.43
CA SER A 35 8.06 7.63 3.20
C SER A 35 8.73 6.39 2.58
N GLU A 36 8.87 6.39 1.25
CA GLU A 36 9.53 5.35 0.44
C GLU A 36 11.06 5.36 0.64
N LEU A 37 11.50 4.87 1.80
CA LEU A 37 12.92 4.77 2.18
C LEU A 37 13.24 3.36 2.69
N ASN A 38 14.54 3.01 2.69
CA ASN A 38 15.00 1.74 3.26
C ASN A 38 14.58 1.60 4.72
N GLY A 39 14.09 0.41 5.09
CA GLY A 39 13.56 0.08 6.40
C GLY A 39 12.12 0.55 6.64
N ASN A 40 11.50 1.26 5.70
CA ASN A 40 10.10 1.67 5.80
C ASN A 40 9.18 0.77 4.98
N TYR A 41 7.94 0.67 5.46
CA TYR A 41 6.80 0.34 4.62
C TYR A 41 6.21 1.64 4.10
N SER A 42 5.66 1.64 2.90
CA SER A 42 5.01 2.79 2.24
C SER A 42 3.76 2.34 1.49
N ALA A 43 2.88 3.28 1.20
CA ALA A 43 1.78 3.08 0.29
C ALA A 43 1.77 4.14 -0.80
N ILE A 44 1.58 3.70 -2.04
CA ILE A 44 1.52 4.52 -3.23
C ILE A 44 0.10 4.41 -3.80
N TYR A 45 -0.52 5.56 -4.07
CA TYR A 45 -1.75 5.66 -4.85
C TYR A 45 -1.43 6.27 -6.21
N ASN A 46 -1.88 5.59 -7.26
CA ASN A 46 -1.82 6.10 -8.62
C ASN A 46 -3.22 6.14 -9.22
N LYS A 47 -3.53 7.20 -9.97
CA LYS A 47 -4.71 7.27 -10.84
C LYS A 47 -4.29 7.74 -12.22
N GLY A 48 -4.70 7.02 -13.27
CA GLY A 48 -4.42 7.40 -14.67
C GLY A 48 -4.49 6.22 -15.62
N ASP A 49 -4.11 6.42 -16.88
CA ASP A 49 -4.32 5.46 -17.97
C ASP A 49 -3.34 4.27 -18.03
N GLY A 50 -2.42 4.18 -17.06
CA GLY A 50 -1.39 3.16 -16.99
C GLY A 50 -0.11 3.49 -17.78
N SER A 51 -0.07 4.59 -18.53
CA SER A 51 1.14 5.08 -19.23
C SER A 51 1.79 6.25 -18.51
N ILE A 52 0.97 7.18 -17.99
CA ILE A 52 1.37 8.26 -17.08
C ILE A 52 0.24 8.43 -16.06
N GLY A 53 0.54 8.31 -14.76
CA GLY A 53 -0.43 8.61 -13.72
C GLY A 53 -0.76 10.10 -13.73
N THR A 54 -2.04 10.47 -13.88
CA THR A 54 -2.52 11.83 -13.63
C THR A 54 -2.35 12.22 -12.16
N ILE A 55 -2.33 11.22 -11.28
CA ILE A 55 -1.98 11.37 -9.87
C ILE A 55 -1.02 10.23 -9.51
N THR A 56 0.10 10.56 -8.89
CA THR A 56 1.05 9.60 -8.28
C THR A 56 1.50 10.19 -6.96
N VAL A 57 1.02 9.62 -5.85
CA VAL A 57 1.24 10.15 -4.50
C VAL A 57 1.51 9.00 -3.54
N ALA A 58 2.27 9.27 -2.49
CA ALA A 58 2.66 8.26 -1.51
C ALA A 58 2.56 8.77 -0.07
N THR A 59 2.47 7.84 0.88
CA THR A 59 2.55 8.16 2.31
C THR A 59 3.87 8.82 2.68
N SER A 60 3.87 9.65 3.71
CA SER A 60 5.08 10.32 4.22
C SER A 60 5.25 10.10 5.73
N ASP A 61 6.37 10.56 6.29
CA ASP A 61 6.59 10.50 7.74
C ASP A 61 5.65 11.46 8.51
N GLU A 62 5.22 12.56 7.87
CA GLU A 62 4.28 13.55 8.42
C GLU A 62 2.82 13.10 8.33
N LEU A 63 2.48 12.33 7.30
CA LEU A 63 1.14 11.77 7.10
C LEU A 63 1.23 10.25 6.87
N PRO A 64 1.57 9.48 7.93
CA PRO A 64 1.72 8.06 7.81
C PRO A 64 0.36 7.36 7.72
N GLY A 65 0.32 6.29 6.92
CA GLY A 65 -0.75 5.32 6.93
C GLY A 65 -0.54 4.21 7.95
N THR A 66 -1.47 3.27 7.94
CA THR A 66 -1.50 2.09 8.82
C THR A 66 -1.54 0.83 7.98
N LEU A 67 -0.73 -0.16 8.37
CA LEU A 67 -0.75 -1.52 7.86
C LEU A 67 -0.83 -2.46 9.07
N THR A 68 -1.88 -3.28 9.14
CA THR A 68 -2.01 -4.32 10.15
C THR A 68 -1.94 -5.67 9.46
N ILE A 69 -0.94 -6.47 9.81
CA ILE A 69 -0.88 -7.87 9.41
C ILE A 69 -1.68 -8.66 10.44
N THR A 70 -2.78 -9.25 10.00
CA THR A 70 -3.73 -9.95 10.88
C THR A 70 -3.51 -11.45 10.89
N HIS A 71 -2.87 -12.00 9.85
CA HIS A 71 -2.60 -13.42 9.77
C HIS A 71 -1.40 -13.73 8.87
N ILE A 72 -0.53 -14.62 9.31
CA ILE A 72 0.53 -15.26 8.53
C ILE A 72 0.39 -16.78 8.69
N ASP A 73 0.13 -17.47 7.59
CA ASP A 73 0.15 -18.93 7.51
C ASP A 73 1.34 -19.35 6.63
N GLU A 74 2.45 -19.72 7.28
CA GLU A 74 3.66 -20.16 6.58
C GLU A 74 3.50 -21.54 5.92
N ILE A 75 2.58 -22.37 6.39
CA ILE A 75 2.35 -23.72 5.85
C ILE A 75 1.62 -23.61 4.50
N ASN A 76 0.60 -22.76 4.44
CA ASN A 76 -0.22 -22.56 3.25
C ASN A 76 0.25 -21.39 2.37
N GLY A 77 1.23 -20.61 2.84
CA GLY A 77 1.77 -19.44 2.17
C GLY A 77 0.74 -18.31 2.06
N ILE A 78 0.04 -17.99 3.15
CA ILE A 78 -0.99 -16.94 3.17
C ILE A 78 -0.53 -15.78 4.08
N ILE A 79 -0.73 -14.55 3.62
CA ILE A 79 -0.63 -13.33 4.45
C ILE A 79 -1.90 -12.52 4.24
N SER A 80 -2.57 -12.19 5.34
CA SER A 80 -3.79 -11.38 5.32
C SER A 80 -3.62 -10.17 6.24
N GLY A 81 -4.27 -9.07 5.87
CA GLY A 81 -4.15 -7.83 6.62
C GLY A 81 -5.11 -6.75 6.18
N THR A 82 -5.01 -5.62 6.86
CA THR A 82 -5.78 -4.42 6.60
C THR A 82 -4.88 -3.21 6.47
N PHE A 83 -5.31 -2.20 5.73
CA PHE A 83 -4.57 -0.96 5.59
C PHE A 83 -5.50 0.23 5.43
N GLU A 84 -5.04 1.39 5.91
CA GLU A 84 -5.70 2.68 5.73
C GLU A 84 -4.64 3.77 5.63
N PHE A 85 -4.81 4.72 4.73
CA PHE A 85 -3.90 5.86 4.59
C PHE A 85 -4.59 7.06 3.95
N THR A 86 -4.02 8.24 4.17
CA THR A 86 -4.41 9.48 3.49
C THR A 86 -3.18 10.04 2.81
N VAL A 87 -3.34 10.52 1.59
CA VAL A 87 -2.31 11.18 0.79
C VAL A 87 -2.87 12.48 0.22
N LEU A 88 -1.99 13.40 -0.15
CA LEU A 88 -2.35 14.69 -0.72
C LEU A 88 -1.94 14.71 -2.20
N ASP A 89 -2.81 15.19 -3.08
CA ASP A 89 -2.45 15.52 -4.46
C ASP A 89 -1.70 16.86 -4.55
N ASP A 90 -1.28 17.24 -5.76
CA ASP A 90 -0.54 18.48 -6.03
C ASP A 90 -1.32 19.75 -5.64
N ASP A 91 -2.65 19.66 -5.57
CA ASP A 91 -3.55 20.74 -5.16
C ASP A 91 -3.88 20.70 -3.65
N ASN A 92 -3.23 19.82 -2.88
CA ASN A 92 -3.47 19.53 -1.45
C ASN A 92 -4.87 18.96 -1.12
N ASN A 93 -5.54 18.32 -2.08
CA ASN A 93 -6.76 17.59 -1.78
C ASN A 93 -6.43 16.26 -1.11
N GLU A 94 -7.21 15.89 -0.08
CA GLU A 94 -7.06 14.61 0.59
C GLU A 94 -7.66 13.47 -0.23
N ILE A 95 -6.86 12.44 -0.49
CA ILE A 95 -7.29 11.16 -1.03
C ILE A 95 -7.23 10.14 0.11
N LYS A 96 -8.39 9.59 0.48
CA LYS A 96 -8.55 8.71 1.65
C LYS A 96 -8.83 7.28 1.25
N ILE A 97 -7.93 6.39 1.67
CA ILE A 97 -8.07 4.95 1.49
C ILE A 97 -8.37 4.38 2.86
N THR A 98 -9.58 3.85 3.06
CA THR A 98 -10.06 3.34 4.34
C THR A 98 -10.59 1.93 4.19
N ASN A 99 -10.57 1.15 5.28
CA ASN A 99 -11.04 -0.23 5.31
C ASN A 99 -10.41 -1.14 4.24
N GLY A 100 -9.19 -0.83 3.79
CA GLY A 100 -8.45 -1.66 2.84
C GLY A 100 -8.17 -3.03 3.45
N ARG A 101 -8.33 -4.10 2.66
CA ARG A 101 -8.07 -5.48 3.09
C ARG A 101 -7.38 -6.25 1.98
N PHE A 102 -6.53 -7.19 2.38
CA PHE A 102 -5.93 -8.14 1.48
C PHE A 102 -5.87 -9.53 2.12
N ASP A 103 -5.92 -10.52 1.26
CA ASP A 103 -5.67 -11.92 1.56
C ASP A 103 -4.85 -12.44 0.38
N LEU A 104 -3.56 -12.70 0.61
CA LEU A 104 -2.61 -13.00 -0.44
C LEU A 104 -2.00 -14.35 -0.22
N LYS A 105 -2.03 -15.16 -1.26
CA LYS A 105 -1.22 -16.37 -1.34
C LYS A 105 0.12 -16.03 -1.98
N TYR A 106 1.20 -16.22 -1.24
CA TYR A 106 2.56 -16.10 -1.75
C TYR A 106 3.16 -17.47 -2.01
N THR A 107 3.97 -17.56 -3.06
CA THR A 107 4.80 -18.72 -3.36
C THR A 107 6.25 -18.30 -3.19
N ASN A 108 7.00 -19.07 -2.40
CA ASN A 108 8.43 -18.90 -2.22
C ASN A 108 9.21 -19.38 -3.46
#